data_AF-A0AAF0Q820-F1
#
_entry.id   AF-A0AAF0Q820-F1
#
_cell.length_a   1.000
_cell.length_b   1.000
_cell.length_c   1.000
_cell.angle_alpha   90.00
_cell.angle_beta   90.00
_cell.angle_gamma   90.00
#
_symmetry.space_group_name_H-M   'P 1'
#
loop_
_entity.id
_entity.type
_entity.pdbx_description
1 polymer ?
#
loop_
_entity_poly.entity_id
_entity_poly.type
_entity_poly.pdbx_seq_one_letter_code
_entity_poly.pdbx_strand_id
1 'polypeptide(L)'
;EIKAKEPIKYVHLGGTKILIKTCFREGIDTPIEIYLVDDRIVEPIERSIISAVKGNLIYQKFKFIISVNYSVAINDRNIDKSLVLYWKMSGIELAPGSKIFTARCKNLYVLTTKHKITAKNKI
;
A
#
# COMPACT_ATOMS: atom_id res chain seq x y z
N GLU A 1 -26.15 -13.97 -31.59
CA GLU A 1 -26.03 -12.99 -30.49
C GLU A 1 -24.63 -13.06 -29.88
N ILE A 2 -23.85 -12.00 -29.97
CA ILE A 2 -22.58 -11.90 -29.24
C ILE A 2 -22.97 -11.65 -27.79
N LYS A 3 -22.83 -12.65 -26.90
CA LYS A 3 -23.00 -12.45 -25.45
C LYS A 3 -22.18 -11.22 -25.07
N ALA A 4 -22.85 -10.15 -24.63
CA ALA A 4 -22.17 -8.97 -24.12
C ALA A 4 -21.15 -9.43 -23.08
N LYS A 5 -19.86 -9.10 -23.30
CA LYS A 5 -18.81 -9.39 -22.33
C LYS A 5 -19.28 -8.81 -21.00
N GLU A 6 -19.38 -9.63 -19.96
CA GLU A 6 -19.67 -9.11 -18.63
C GLU A 6 -18.61 -8.04 -18.30
N PRO A 7 -19.01 -6.81 -17.96
CA PRO A 7 -18.05 -5.76 -17.67
C PRO A 7 -17.23 -6.16 -16.45
N ILE A 8 -15.95 -5.80 -16.44
CA ILE A 8 -15.08 -5.93 -15.26
C ILE A 8 -15.79 -5.22 -14.10
N LYS A 9 -15.86 -5.85 -12.93
CA LYS A 9 -16.56 -5.29 -11.76
C LYS A 9 -15.62 -4.99 -10.61
N TYR A 10 -14.51 -5.71 -10.51
CA TYR A 10 -13.60 -5.60 -9.38
C TYR A 10 -12.13 -5.60 -9.83
N VAL A 11 -11.32 -4.95 -9.02
CA VAL A 11 -9.88 -5.16 -8.95
C VAL A 11 -9.58 -5.96 -7.69
N HIS A 12 -8.99 -7.14 -7.85
CA HIS A 12 -8.44 -7.91 -6.73
C HIS A 12 -7.00 -7.48 -6.49
N LEU A 13 -6.68 -7.00 -5.29
CA LEU A 13 -5.35 -6.61 -4.85
C LEU A 13 -4.70 -7.80 -4.12
N GLY A 14 -3.74 -8.46 -4.76
CA GLY A 14 -3.03 -9.60 -4.15
C GLY A 14 -1.90 -9.14 -3.22
N GLY A 15 -1.13 -8.16 -3.65
CA GLY A 15 -0.04 -7.62 -2.84
C GLY A 15 0.58 -6.36 -3.41
N THR A 16 1.40 -5.68 -2.62
CA THR A 16 2.14 -4.50 -3.04
C THR A 16 3.61 -4.63 -2.68
N LYS A 17 4.48 -4.26 -3.62
CA LYS A 17 5.92 -4.09 -3.40
C LYS A 17 6.20 -2.61 -3.32
N ILE A 18 6.81 -2.19 -2.21
CA ILE A 18 7.17 -0.79 -1.95
C ILE A 18 8.68 -0.69 -1.88
N LEU A 19 9.22 0.31 -2.57
CA LEU A 19 10.63 0.69 -2.54
C LEU A 19 10.72 2.16 -2.11
N ILE A 20 11.34 2.40 -0.98
CA ILE A 20 11.72 3.74 -0.51
C ILE A 20 13.19 3.97 -0.84
N LYS A 21 13.50 5.16 -1.36
CA LYS A 21 14.86 5.65 -1.57
C LYS A 21 15.00 7.07 -1.01
N THR A 22 15.93 7.27 -0.10
CA THR A 22 16.22 8.58 0.50
C THR A 22 16.74 9.58 -0.53
N CYS A 23 16.58 10.87 -0.21
CA CYS A 23 17.08 12.00 -0.96
C CYS A 23 18.19 12.76 -0.20
N PHE A 24 18.76 12.14 0.83
CA PHE A 24 19.87 12.64 1.64
C PHE A 24 21.02 11.63 1.69
N ARG A 25 22.19 12.06 2.16
CA ARG A 25 23.43 11.24 2.20
C ARG A 25 23.25 9.96 3.03
N GLU A 26 24.00 8.92 2.67
CA GLU A 26 24.04 7.67 3.45
C GLU A 26 24.62 7.89 4.85
N GLY A 27 24.28 7.03 5.81
CA GLY A 27 24.86 7.01 7.14
C GLY A 27 24.13 7.86 8.19
N ILE A 28 23.04 8.55 7.82
CA ILE A 28 22.20 9.24 8.80
C ILE A 28 21.22 8.24 9.40
N ASP A 29 21.34 7.99 10.70
CA ASP A 29 20.40 7.15 11.44
C ASP A 29 19.01 7.78 11.41
N THR A 30 18.09 7.15 10.70
CA THR A 30 16.76 7.70 10.43
C THR A 30 15.75 6.56 10.46
N PRO A 31 15.23 6.23 11.66
CA PRO A 31 14.14 5.27 11.80
C PRO A 31 12.90 5.73 11.04
N ILE A 32 12.24 4.78 10.39
CA ILE A 32 10.99 5.01 9.68
C ILE A 32 9.99 3.92 10.02
N GLU A 33 8.75 4.33 10.27
CA GLU A 33 7.58 3.46 10.35
C GLU A 33 6.69 3.76 9.13
N ILE A 34 6.20 2.71 8.49
CA ILE A 34 5.37 2.80 7.30
C ILE A 34 4.10 2.00 7.54
N TYR A 35 2.96 2.60 7.24
CA TYR A 35 1.65 1.99 7.38
C TYR A 35 1.02 1.90 6.01
N LEU A 36 0.58 0.69 5.65
CA LEU A 36 -0.27 0.45 4.50
C LEU A 36 -1.70 0.31 5.02
N VAL A 37 -2.61 1.10 4.46
CA VAL A 37 -3.93 1.34 5.06
C VAL A 37 -5.03 1.29 4.00
N ASP A 38 -6.20 0.78 4.37
CA ASP A 38 -7.46 0.92 3.63
C ASP A 38 -8.30 2.05 4.27
N ASP A 39 -8.10 3.29 3.82
CA ASP A 39 -8.73 4.50 4.34
C ASP A 39 -10.24 4.59 4.05
N ARG A 40 -10.82 3.58 3.40
CA ARG A 40 -12.28 3.45 3.32
C ARG A 40 -12.87 3.03 4.66
N ILE A 41 -12.07 2.38 5.52
CA ILE A 41 -12.46 1.99 6.88
C ILE A 41 -12.13 3.15 7.82
N VAL A 42 -13.16 3.93 8.17
CA VAL A 42 -12.97 5.11 9.04
C VAL A 42 -13.09 4.80 10.53
N GLU A 43 -13.86 3.77 10.90
CA GLU A 43 -14.08 3.39 12.30
C GLU A 43 -14.26 1.85 12.46
N PRO A 44 -13.59 1.22 13.44
CA PRO A 44 -12.50 1.78 14.24
C PRO A 44 -11.22 1.88 13.40
N ILE A 45 -10.46 2.98 13.56
CA ILE A 45 -9.32 3.31 12.68
C ILE A 45 -8.25 2.22 12.65
N GLU A 46 -8.09 1.42 13.71
CA GLU A 46 -7.10 0.35 13.76
C GLU A 46 -7.39 -0.77 12.74
N ARG A 47 -8.65 -0.93 12.34
CA ARG A 47 -9.08 -1.92 11.33
C ARG A 47 -8.71 -1.50 9.91
N SER A 48 -8.35 -0.25 9.68
CA SER A 48 -7.90 0.22 8.37
C SER A 48 -6.46 -0.23 8.07
N ILE A 49 -5.65 -0.52 9.10
CA ILE A 49 -4.24 -0.87 8.95
C ILE A 49 -4.13 -2.28 8.35
N ILE A 50 -3.64 -2.35 7.10
CA ILE A 50 -3.33 -3.61 6.42
C ILE A 50 -2.01 -4.18 6.93
N SER A 51 -1.00 -3.33 7.10
CA SER A 51 0.32 -3.72 7.59
C SER A 51 1.09 -2.52 8.09
N ALA A 52 1.93 -2.75 9.11
CA ALA A 52 2.93 -1.80 9.58
C ALA A 52 4.33 -2.40 9.41
N VAL A 53 5.27 -1.60 8.89
CA VAL A 53 6.67 -2.00 8.70
C VAL A 53 7.57 -0.97 9.36
N LYS A 54 8.49 -1.43 10.20
CA LYS A 54 9.56 -0.61 10.76
C LYS A 54 10.85 -0.86 10.00
N GLY A 55 11.61 0.19 9.77
CA GLY A 55 12.89 0.14 9.08
C GLY A 55 13.79 1.29 9.46
N ASN A 56 14.93 1.37 8.78
CA ASN A 56 15.88 2.45 8.94
C ASN A 56 16.41 2.89 7.57
N LEU A 57 16.47 4.20 7.36
CA LEU A 57 16.90 4.83 6.12
C LEU A 57 18.42 5.09 6.06
N ILE A 58 19.18 4.63 7.07
CA ILE A 58 20.64 4.76 7.14
C ILE A 58 21.37 4.27 5.89
N TYR A 59 20.87 3.19 5.25
CA TYR A 59 21.42 2.59 4.03
C TYR A 59 20.80 3.13 2.73
N GLN A 60 20.13 4.28 2.78
CA GLN A 60 19.39 4.97 1.70
C GLN A 60 18.21 4.25 1.06
N LYS A 61 18.17 2.92 1.04
CA LYS A 61 17.15 2.14 0.35
C LYS A 61 16.48 1.17 1.30
N PHE A 62 15.16 1.11 1.23
CA PHE A 62 14.35 0.20 2.02
C PHE A 62 13.26 -0.40 1.15
N LYS A 63 13.13 -1.74 1.13
CA LYS A 63 12.18 -2.46 0.26
C LYS A 63 11.43 -3.51 1.05
N PHE A 64 10.13 -3.58 0.83
CA PHE A 64 9.26 -4.59 1.45
C PHE A 64 8.13 -4.98 0.50
N ILE A 65 7.54 -6.14 0.76
CA ILE A 65 6.44 -6.72 -0.01
C ILE A 65 5.36 -7.13 0.99
N ILE A 66 4.14 -6.67 0.78
CA ILE A 66 2.99 -6.93 1.65
C ILE A 66 1.92 -7.66 0.85
N SER A 67 1.35 -8.71 1.43
CA SER A 67 0.15 -9.37 0.90
C SER A 67 -1.07 -8.62 1.40
N VAL A 68 -1.96 -8.23 0.49
CA VAL A 68 -3.11 -7.34 0.77
C VAL A 68 -4.41 -8.13 0.74
N ASN A 69 -4.60 -8.96 -0.30
CA ASN A 69 -5.63 -10.00 -0.43
C ASN A 69 -7.10 -9.57 -0.21
N TYR A 70 -7.52 -8.43 -0.77
CA TYR A 70 -8.95 -8.09 -0.89
C TYR A 70 -9.28 -7.53 -2.27
N SER A 71 -10.58 -7.39 -2.55
CA SER A 71 -11.04 -6.82 -3.83
C SER A 71 -11.80 -5.53 -3.60
N VAL A 72 -11.73 -4.64 -4.58
CA VAL A 72 -12.41 -3.34 -4.59
C VAL A 72 -13.26 -3.27 -5.86
N ALA A 73 -14.49 -2.76 -5.75
CA ALA A 73 -15.32 -2.54 -6.93
C ALA A 73 -14.73 -1.41 -7.77
N ILE A 74 -14.67 -1.57 -9.09
CA ILE A 74 -14.05 -0.54 -9.96
C ILE A 74 -14.84 0.77 -9.99
N ASN A 75 -16.10 0.75 -9.58
CA ASN A 75 -16.99 1.90 -9.48
C ASN A 75 -17.12 2.42 -8.03
N ASP A 76 -16.32 1.90 -7.09
CA ASP A 76 -16.21 2.46 -5.75
C ASP A 76 -15.68 3.89 -5.86
N ARG A 77 -16.46 4.85 -5.36
CA ARG A 77 -16.10 6.28 -5.39
C ARG A 77 -14.85 6.61 -4.57
N ASN A 78 -14.44 5.70 -3.68
CA ASN A 78 -13.28 5.82 -2.80
C ASN A 78 -12.20 4.76 -3.14
N ILE A 79 -12.15 4.26 -4.38
CA ILE A 79 -11.15 3.26 -4.80
C ILE A 79 -9.70 3.73 -4.58
N ASP A 80 -9.44 5.03 -4.67
CA ASP A 80 -8.16 5.66 -4.38
C ASP A 80 -7.73 5.54 -2.92
N LYS A 81 -8.70 5.44 -2.01
CA LYS A 81 -8.48 5.22 -0.57
C LYS A 81 -8.27 3.75 -0.21
N SER A 82 -8.41 2.84 -1.17
CA SER A 82 -8.32 1.41 -0.87
C SER A 82 -6.92 0.97 -0.48
N LEU A 83 -5.86 1.68 -0.86
CA LEU A 83 -4.48 1.28 -0.58
C LEU A 83 -3.59 2.51 -0.43
N VAL A 84 -3.59 3.09 0.76
CA VAL A 84 -2.88 4.33 1.10
C VAL A 84 -1.63 4.04 1.91
N LEU A 85 -0.57 4.82 1.67
CA LEU A 85 0.72 4.69 2.34
C LEU A 85 0.96 5.89 3.25
N TYR A 86 1.00 5.65 4.56
CA TYR A 86 1.43 6.63 5.56
C TYR A 86 2.84 6.31 6.05
N TRP A 87 3.53 7.33 6.53
CA TRP A 87 4.86 7.16 7.13
C TRP A 87 5.03 8.09 8.32
N LYS A 88 5.86 7.65 9.26
CA LYS A 88 6.34 8.41 10.40
C LYS A 88 7.84 8.22 10.49
N MET A 89 8.59 9.29 10.71
CA MET A 89 10.04 9.21 10.81
C MET A 89 10.60 10.24 11.80
N SER A 90 11.83 10.02 12.22
CA SER A 90 12.58 10.91 13.11
C SER A 90 14.08 10.84 12.79
N GLY A 91 14.88 11.70 13.42
CA GLY A 91 16.35 11.66 13.31
C GLY A 91 16.95 12.56 12.23
N ILE A 92 16.12 13.23 11.42
CA ILE A 92 16.59 14.20 10.43
C ILE A 92 15.55 15.29 10.18
N GLU A 93 16.02 16.51 9.97
CA GLU A 93 15.25 17.64 9.48
C GLU A 93 15.94 18.18 8.22
N LEU A 94 15.15 18.49 7.18
CA LEU A 94 15.66 19.07 5.94
C LEU A 94 15.11 20.49 5.78
N ALA A 95 15.83 21.32 5.04
CA ALA A 95 15.38 22.66 4.71
C ALA A 95 13.99 22.62 4.02
N PRO A 96 13.11 23.62 4.26
CA PRO A 96 11.77 23.65 3.69
C PRO A 96 11.75 23.41 2.16
N GLY A 97 10.80 22.60 1.70
CA GLY A 97 10.68 22.20 0.29
C GLY A 97 11.60 21.05 -0.14
N SER A 98 12.55 20.64 0.70
CA SER A 98 13.40 19.48 0.42
C SER A 98 12.61 18.18 0.52
N LYS A 99 12.84 17.29 -0.44
CA LYS A 99 12.26 15.95 -0.44
C LYS A 99 13.07 15.03 0.48
N ILE A 100 12.42 14.31 1.38
CA ILE A 100 13.11 13.39 2.30
C ILE A 100 13.40 12.04 1.63
N PHE A 101 12.42 11.48 0.91
CA PHE A 101 12.56 10.25 0.15
C PHE A 101 11.60 10.18 -1.03
N THR A 102 11.82 9.20 -1.90
CA THR A 102 10.89 8.77 -2.96
C THR A 102 10.32 7.40 -2.62
N ALA A 103 9.02 7.19 -2.82
CA ALA A 103 8.38 5.89 -2.74
C ALA A 103 7.95 5.43 -4.13
N ARG A 104 8.24 4.17 -4.46
CA ARG A 104 7.74 3.50 -5.67
C ARG A 104 6.95 2.27 -5.26
N CYS A 105 5.70 2.21 -5.68
CA CYS A 105 4.80 1.08 -5.40
C CYS A 105 4.55 0.28 -6.67
N LYS A 106 4.55 -1.05 -6.56
CA LYS A 106 4.13 -1.97 -7.62
C LYS A 106 3.09 -2.91 -7.06
N ASN A 107 1.86 -2.81 -7.56
CA ASN A 107 0.74 -3.62 -7.10
C ASN A 107 0.60 -4.86 -7.99
N LEU A 108 0.46 -6.03 -7.36
CA LEU A 108 -0.02 -7.25 -7.98
C LEU A 108 -1.54 -7.22 -7.91
N TYR A 109 -2.21 -7.15 -9.05
CA TYR A 109 -3.66 -7.09 -9.12
C TYR A 109 -4.23 -7.92 -10.27
N VAL A 110 -5.51 -8.28 -10.16
CA VAL A 110 -6.27 -8.99 -11.21
C VAL A 110 -7.62 -8.30 -11.39
N LEU A 111 -7.99 -8.01 -12.64
CA LEU A 111 -9.33 -7.52 -12.98
C LEU A 111 -10.28 -8.70 -13.15
N THR A 112 -11.45 -8.64 -12.51
CA THR A 112 -12.41 -9.75 -12.51
C THR A 112 -13.85 -9.27 -12.60
N THR A 113 -14.70 -10.07 -13.26
CA THR A 113 -16.16 -9.87 -13.27
C THR A 113 -16.82 -10.50 -12.04
N LYS A 114 -16.13 -11.46 -11.39
CA LYS A 114 -16.62 -12.19 -10.21
C LYS A 114 -15.78 -11.87 -8.99
N HIS A 115 -16.44 -11.59 -7.87
CA HIS A 115 -15.79 -11.54 -6.57
C HIS A 115 -15.52 -12.98 -6.11
N LYS A 116 -14.25 -13.45 -6.16
CA LYS A 116 -13.87 -14.75 -5.62
C LYS A 116 -13.38 -14.58 -4.18
N ILE A 117 -14.28 -14.74 -3.22
CA ILE A 117 -13.92 -14.92 -1.81
C ILE A 117 -13.55 -16.38 -1.65
N THR A 118 -12.29 -16.66 -1.34
CA THR A 118 -11.88 -18.01 -0.96
C THR A 118 -11.40 -17.92 0.48
N ALA A 119 -12.19 -18.42 1.43
CA ALA A 119 -11.74 -18.53 2.79
C ALA A 119 -10.62 -19.57 2.85
N LYS A 120 -9.42 -19.17 3.30
CA LYS A 120 -8.37 -20.11 3.69
C LYS A 120 -8.65 -20.59 5.13
N ASN A 121 -9.77 -21.27 5.33
CA ASN A 121 -10.02 -21.95 6.60
C ASN A 121 -10.04 -23.46 6.40
N LYS A 122 -8.96 -24.10 6.85
CA LYS A 122 -9.07 -25.24 7.75
C LYS A 122 -8.07 -25.02 8.89
N ILE A 123 -8.51 -24.27 9.90
CA ILE A 123 -8.17 -24.54 11.31
C ILE A 123 -9.52 -24.66 12.01
#